data_AF-A0A929VEG6-F1
#
_entry.id   AF-A0A929VEG6-F1
#
_cell.length_a   1.000
_cell.length_b   1.000
_cell.length_c   1.000
_cell.angle_alpha   90.00
_cell.angle_beta   90.00
_cell.angle_gamma   90.00
#
_symmetry.space_group_name_H-M   'P 1'
#
loop_
_entity.id
_entity.type
_entity.pdbx_description
1 polymer ?
#
loop_
_entity_poly.entity_id
_entity_poly.type
_entity_poly.pdbx_seq_one_letter_code
_entity_poly.pdbx_strand_id
1 'polypeptide(L)'
;MVTNSILQRIKDIADEQIRDHETMTRPDLAFELRQYGVKGDSLEVDKLVFEAYSFYKNSKTIKDTFVTQDSNKSIVSLYLLHNAIDKADYKDVQTLMTKSLSTGYHWIIGLF
;
A
#
# COMPACT_ATOMS: atom_id res chain seq x y z
N MET A 1 -10.91 -19.84 9.13
CA MET A 1 -11.60 -19.19 7.99
C MET A 1 -11.63 -17.65 8.16
N VAL A 2 -10.55 -17.02 8.63
CA VAL A 2 -10.52 -15.56 8.92
C VAL A 2 -10.03 -14.74 7.72
N THR A 3 -9.23 -15.33 6.84
CA THR A 3 -8.61 -14.63 5.70
C THR A 3 -9.65 -14.19 4.66
N ASN A 4 -10.64 -15.03 4.31
CA ASN A 4 -11.63 -14.69 3.28
C ASN A 4 -12.52 -13.48 3.64
N SER A 5 -12.86 -13.30 4.92
CA SER A 5 -13.67 -12.14 5.35
C SER A 5 -12.89 -10.83 5.29
N ILE A 6 -11.58 -10.86 5.58
CA ILE A 6 -10.71 -9.67 5.48
C ILE A 6 -10.52 -9.28 4.01
N LEU A 7 -10.21 -10.26 3.14
CA LEU A 7 -10.04 -9.99 1.70
C LEU A 7 -11.33 -9.44 1.08
N GLN A 8 -12.49 -9.99 1.46
CA GLN A 8 -13.78 -9.49 1.03
C GLN A 8 -14.01 -8.06 1.50
N ARG A 9 -13.72 -7.74 2.78
CA ARG A 9 -13.85 -6.36 3.27
C ARG A 9 -12.97 -5.38 2.51
N ILE A 10 -11.72 -5.76 2.20
CA ILE A 10 -10.82 -4.94 1.39
C ILE A 10 -11.41 -4.70 -0.01
N LYS A 11 -12.03 -5.71 -0.62
CA LYS A 11 -12.70 -5.56 -1.91
C LYS A 11 -13.91 -4.62 -1.83
N ASP A 12 -14.72 -4.76 -0.80
CA ASP A 12 -15.93 -3.94 -0.61
C ASP A 12 -15.56 -2.46 -0.42
N ILE A 13 -14.56 -2.18 0.42
CA ILE A 13 -14.01 -0.82 0.59
C ILE A 13 -13.46 -0.30 -0.73
N ALA A 14 -12.74 -1.12 -1.49
CA ALA A 14 -12.20 -0.69 -2.79
C ALA A 14 -13.31 -0.28 -3.77
N ASP A 15 -14.41 -1.03 -3.80
CA ASP A 15 -15.57 -0.71 -4.64
C ASP A 15 -16.37 0.49 -4.14
N GLU A 16 -16.45 0.69 -2.81
CA GLU A 16 -17.04 1.88 -2.18
C GLU A 16 -16.28 3.14 -2.62
N GLN A 17 -14.98 3.16 -2.38
CA GLN A 17 -14.12 4.30 -2.65
C GLN A 17 -14.06 4.65 -4.15
N ILE A 18 -14.04 3.65 -5.04
CA ILE A 18 -14.06 3.92 -6.49
C ILE A 18 -15.36 4.58 -6.96
N ARG A 19 -16.51 4.24 -6.37
CA ARG A 19 -17.79 4.89 -6.72
C ARG A 19 -17.76 6.37 -6.38
N ASP A 20 -17.06 6.72 -5.31
CA ASP A 20 -16.96 8.09 -4.80
C ASP A 20 -15.74 8.84 -5.38
N HIS A 21 -14.96 8.19 -6.27
CA HIS A 21 -13.69 8.70 -6.82
C HIS A 21 -12.64 9.02 -5.73
N GLU A 22 -12.70 8.32 -4.61
CA GLU A 22 -11.82 8.51 -3.45
C GLU A 22 -10.76 7.41 -3.35
N THR A 23 -9.73 7.70 -2.55
CA THR A 23 -8.67 6.76 -2.17
C THR A 23 -8.61 6.66 -0.66
N MET A 24 -8.29 5.48 -0.14
CA MET A 24 -8.18 5.26 1.30
C MET A 24 -6.72 5.12 1.71
N THR A 25 -6.33 5.86 2.76
CA THR A 25 -4.97 5.78 3.28
C THR A 25 -4.76 4.51 4.10
N ARG A 26 -3.49 4.06 4.18
CA ARG A 26 -3.11 2.86 4.95
C ARG A 26 -3.57 2.90 6.43
N PRO A 27 -3.42 3.99 7.20
CA PRO A 27 -3.95 4.05 8.56
C PRO A 27 -5.47 3.93 8.63
N ASP A 28 -6.20 4.54 7.70
CA ASP A 28 -7.66 4.46 7.66
C ASP A 28 -8.11 3.02 7.37
N LEU A 29 -7.44 2.36 6.42
CA LEU A 29 -7.67 0.94 6.17
C LEU A 29 -7.32 0.08 7.40
N ALA A 30 -6.20 0.37 8.08
CA ALA A 30 -5.82 -0.33 9.30
C ALA A 30 -6.90 -0.19 10.38
N PHE A 31 -7.48 1.00 10.52
CA PHE A 31 -8.58 1.26 11.45
C PHE A 31 -9.82 0.42 11.11
N GLU A 32 -10.22 0.39 9.84
CA GLU A 32 -11.34 -0.43 9.36
C GLU A 32 -11.12 -1.92 9.60
N LEU A 33 -9.89 -2.41 9.46
CA LEU A 33 -9.57 -3.83 9.61
C LEU A 33 -9.41 -4.29 11.07
N ARG A 34 -9.33 -3.38 12.05
CA ARG A 34 -9.21 -3.74 13.48
C ARG A 34 -10.36 -4.60 13.98
N GLN A 35 -11.57 -4.38 13.46
CA GLN A 35 -12.75 -5.18 13.82
C GLN A 35 -12.61 -6.66 13.40
N TYR A 36 -11.71 -6.95 12.46
CA TYR A 36 -11.37 -8.31 12.01
C TYR A 36 -10.13 -8.89 12.71
N GLY A 37 -9.59 -8.19 13.72
CA GLY A 37 -8.44 -8.64 14.50
C GLY A 37 -7.07 -8.28 13.91
N VAL A 38 -7.01 -7.43 12.87
CA VAL A 38 -5.76 -6.92 12.30
C VAL A 38 -5.16 -5.90 13.27
N LYS A 39 -3.88 -6.04 13.62
CA LYS A 39 -3.22 -5.19 14.64
C LYS A 39 -2.97 -3.78 14.14
N GLY A 40 -2.91 -3.62 12.82
CA GLY A 40 -2.70 -2.35 12.14
C GLY A 40 -1.22 -2.04 11.88
N ASP A 41 -0.34 -3.04 12.00
CA ASP A 41 1.05 -2.89 11.58
C ASP A 41 1.10 -2.68 10.06
N SER A 42 1.85 -1.66 9.62
CA SER A 42 1.91 -1.23 8.22
C SER A 42 2.22 -2.38 7.25
N LEU A 43 3.09 -3.30 7.67
CA LEU A 43 3.47 -4.48 6.89
C LEU A 43 2.36 -5.52 6.78
N GLU A 44 1.60 -5.72 7.87
CA GLU A 44 0.46 -6.64 7.89
C GLU A 44 -0.65 -6.14 6.95
N VAL A 45 -0.96 -4.85 7.02
CA VAL A 45 -1.94 -4.19 6.16
C VAL A 45 -1.50 -4.25 4.69
N ASP A 46 -0.24 -3.94 4.40
CA ASP A 46 0.31 -3.99 3.03
C ASP A 46 0.21 -5.38 2.41
N LYS A 47 0.54 -6.41 3.20
CA LYS A 47 0.45 -7.80 2.78
C LYS A 47 -1.00 -8.20 2.49
N LEU A 48 -1.94 -7.83 3.36
CA LEU A 48 -3.37 -8.13 3.17
C LEU A 48 -3.93 -7.46 1.91
N VAL A 49 -3.56 -6.21 1.64
CA VAL A 49 -3.95 -5.51 0.41
C VAL A 49 -3.38 -6.21 -0.82
N PHE A 50 -2.12 -6.65 -0.78
CA PHE A 50 -1.49 -7.39 -1.86
C PHE A 50 -2.11 -8.79 -2.08
N GLU A 51 -2.45 -9.48 -0.99
CA GLU A 51 -3.17 -10.76 -1.04
C GLU A 51 -4.55 -10.59 -1.65
N ALA A 52 -5.31 -9.54 -1.26
CA ALA A 52 -6.61 -9.25 -1.85
C ALA A 52 -6.49 -8.93 -3.34
N TYR A 53 -5.54 -8.08 -3.72
CA TYR A 53 -5.23 -7.77 -5.11
C TYR A 53 -4.99 -9.04 -5.93
N SER A 54 -4.16 -9.95 -5.43
CA SER A 54 -3.81 -11.21 -6.09
C SER A 54 -5.00 -12.18 -6.15
N PHE A 55 -5.74 -12.30 -5.05
CA PHE A 55 -6.92 -13.17 -4.94
C PHE A 55 -8.02 -12.76 -5.93
N TYR A 56 -8.28 -11.46 -6.06
CA TYR A 56 -9.25 -10.91 -7.02
C TYR A 56 -8.65 -10.66 -8.41
N LYS A 57 -7.78 -11.57 -8.88
CA LYS A 57 -7.22 -11.59 -10.25
C LYS A 57 -6.54 -10.28 -10.65
N ASN A 58 -5.67 -9.75 -9.80
CA ASN A 58 -4.93 -8.51 -10.04
C ASN A 58 -5.84 -7.30 -10.25
N SER A 59 -6.87 -7.17 -9.41
CA SER A 59 -7.88 -6.12 -9.51
C SER A 59 -7.27 -4.72 -9.53
N LYS A 60 -7.49 -3.98 -10.63
CA LYS A 60 -7.07 -2.57 -10.76
C LYS A 60 -7.73 -1.68 -9.70
N THR A 61 -8.97 -1.97 -9.34
CA THR A 61 -9.70 -1.28 -8.26
C THR A 61 -8.92 -1.32 -6.96
N ILE A 62 -8.57 -2.51 -6.48
CA ILE A 62 -7.78 -2.67 -5.24
C ILE A 62 -6.42 -1.99 -5.36
N LYS A 63 -5.76 -2.10 -6.53
CA LYS A 63 -4.44 -1.48 -6.75
C LYS A 63 -4.47 0.04 -6.59
N ASP A 64 -5.50 0.70 -7.10
CA ASP A 64 -5.53 2.15 -7.21
C ASP A 64 -6.21 2.83 -6.01
N THR A 65 -7.08 2.12 -5.27
CA THR A 65 -7.77 2.70 -4.12
C THR A 65 -6.85 2.91 -2.91
N PHE A 66 -5.97 1.97 -2.59
CA PHE A 66 -5.24 1.97 -1.32
C PHE A 66 -3.85 2.58 -1.44
N VAL A 67 -3.60 3.62 -0.66
CA VAL A 67 -2.42 4.48 -0.79
C VAL A 67 -1.66 4.67 0.53
N THR A 68 -0.38 4.99 0.43
CA THR A 68 0.40 5.46 1.58
C THR A 68 0.00 6.87 1.97
N GLN A 69 -0.01 7.14 3.27
CA GLN A 69 -0.32 8.47 3.81
C GLN A 69 0.67 9.54 3.32
N ASP A 70 1.97 9.21 3.27
CA ASP A 70 3.01 10.23 3.07
C ASP A 70 3.25 10.64 1.61
N SER A 71 2.87 9.78 0.66
CA SER A 71 3.21 9.99 -0.75
C SER A 71 2.08 9.69 -1.73
N ASN A 72 0.90 9.34 -1.21
CA ASN A 72 -0.26 8.95 -2.01
C ASN A 72 0.06 7.85 -3.03
N LYS A 73 1.03 6.97 -2.70
CA LYS A 73 1.49 5.90 -3.58
C LYS A 73 0.68 4.65 -3.32
N SER A 74 0.26 3.98 -4.39
CA SER A 74 -0.40 2.67 -4.32
C SER A 74 0.40 1.68 -3.48
N ILE A 75 -0.25 1.12 -2.46
CA ILE A 75 0.33 0.11 -1.57
C ILE A 75 0.76 -1.13 -2.38
N VAL A 76 -0.08 -1.59 -3.31
CA VAL A 76 0.22 -2.72 -4.19
C VAL A 76 1.47 -2.45 -5.02
N SER A 77 1.62 -1.24 -5.55
CA SER A 77 2.76 -0.87 -6.40
C SER A 77 4.06 -0.84 -5.61
N LEU A 78 4.04 -0.34 -4.37
CA LEU A 78 5.18 -0.38 -3.47
C LEU A 78 5.53 -1.83 -3.06
N TYR A 79 4.54 -2.66 -2.77
CA TYR A 79 4.76 -4.06 -2.41
C TYR A 79 5.38 -4.85 -3.58
N LEU A 80 4.88 -4.66 -4.80
CA LEU A 80 5.46 -5.25 -6.01
C LEU A 80 6.90 -4.79 -6.24
N LEU A 81 7.17 -3.50 -6.03
CA LEU A 81 8.53 -2.95 -6.12
C LEU A 81 9.45 -3.62 -5.09
N HIS A 82 9.07 -3.67 -3.81
CA HIS A 82 9.86 -4.34 -2.76
C HIS A 82 10.08 -5.83 -3.05
N ASN A 83 9.06 -6.55 -3.55
CA ASN A 83 9.20 -7.96 -3.90
C ASN A 83 10.07 -8.19 -5.14
N ALA A 84 10.07 -7.27 -6.11
CA ALA A 84 10.97 -7.32 -7.26
C ALA A 84 12.42 -7.01 -6.84
N ILE A 85 12.56 -6.10 -5.88
CA ILE A 85 13.81 -5.72 -5.22
C ILE A 85 14.44 -6.89 -4.47
N ASP A 86 13.67 -7.60 -3.65
CA ASP A 86 14.18 -8.74 -2.87
C ASP A 86 14.61 -9.91 -3.78
N LYS A 87 14.10 -9.92 -5.02
CA LYS A 87 14.46 -10.88 -6.07
C LYS A 87 15.57 -10.38 -7.00
N ALA A 88 15.88 -9.09 -6.99
CA ALA A 88 16.91 -8.47 -7.81
C ALA A 88 18.16 -8.20 -6.96
N ASP A 89 19.35 -8.34 -7.56
CA ASP A 89 20.62 -8.21 -6.85
C ASP A 89 20.73 -6.86 -6.10
N TYR A 90 21.02 -6.94 -4.80
CA TYR A 90 20.70 -5.97 -3.72
C TYR A 90 21.29 -4.56 -3.89
N LYS A 91 22.21 -4.35 -4.84
CA LYS A 91 23.03 -3.14 -4.99
C LYS A 91 22.39 -2.00 -5.79
N ASP A 92 21.68 -2.33 -6.87
CA ASP A 92 21.07 -1.30 -7.75
C ASP A 92 19.80 -0.72 -7.14
N VAL A 93 19.12 -1.54 -6.35
CA VAL A 93 17.91 -1.17 -5.64
C VAL A 93 18.16 -0.10 -4.58
N GLN A 94 19.20 -0.25 -3.76
CA GLN A 94 19.51 0.72 -2.70
C GLN A 94 19.76 2.12 -3.28
N THR A 95 20.33 2.19 -4.48
CA THR A 95 20.55 3.44 -5.22
C THR A 95 19.25 4.09 -5.67
N LEU A 96 18.24 3.29 -6.07
CA LEU A 96 16.92 3.81 -6.44
C LEU A 96 16.08 4.22 -5.22
N MET A 97 16.18 3.46 -4.11
CA MET A 97 15.53 3.80 -2.84
C MET A 97 16.06 5.12 -2.28
N THR A 98 17.38 5.28 -2.20
CA THR A 98 18.02 6.53 -1.74
C THR A 98 17.68 7.70 -2.65
N LYS A 99 17.57 7.49 -3.96
CA LYS A 99 17.15 8.55 -4.90
C LYS A 99 15.68 8.95 -4.70
N SER A 100 14.78 7.99 -4.43
CA SER A 100 13.36 8.27 -4.21
C SER A 100 13.06 8.92 -2.85
N LEU A 101 13.87 8.60 -1.82
CA LEU A 101 13.78 9.21 -0.48
C LEU A 101 14.49 10.57 -0.40
N SER A 102 15.59 10.76 -1.15
CA SER A 102 16.31 12.05 -1.23
C SER A 102 15.58 13.12 -2.02
N THR A 103 14.68 12.76 -2.94
CA THR A 103 13.93 13.74 -3.74
C THR A 103 12.76 14.37 -2.96
N GLY A 104 12.41 13.83 -1.78
CA GLY A 104 11.35 14.35 -0.92
C GLY A 104 11.74 15.50 0.02
N TYR A 105 13.03 15.85 0.14
CA TYR A 105 13.51 16.83 1.14
C TYR A 105 14.40 17.94 0.58
N HIS A 106 14.44 18.17 -0.73
CA HIS A 106 15.36 19.17 -1.31
C HIS A 106 14.85 20.63 -1.31
N TRP A 107 13.73 20.96 -0.65
CA TRP A 107 13.24 22.35 -0.60
C TRP A 107 13.23 23.00 0.79
N ILE A 108 13.80 22.36 1.83
CA ILE A 108 13.77 22.92 3.21
C ILE A 108 15.15 23.06 3.87
N ILE A 109 16.21 23.32 3.10
CA ILE A 109 17.47 23.81 3.69
C ILE A 109 18.14 24.78 2.72
N GLY A 110 17.77 26.05 2.86
CA GLY A 110 18.33 27.17 2.12
C GLY A 110 17.73 28.49 2.57
N LEU A 111 17.58 28.69 3.87
CA LEU A 111 17.16 29.98 4.43
C LEU A 111 17.70 30.16 5.84
N PHE A 112 19.03 30.20 5.96
CA PHE A 112 19.78 30.91 7.01
C PHE A 112 21.17 31.23 6.47
#